data_AF-A0A8B8BXV8-F1
#
_entry.id   AF-A0A8B8BXV8-F1
#
_cell.length_a   1.000
_cell.length_b   1.000
_cell.length_c   1.000
_cell.angle_alpha   90.00
_cell.angle_beta   90.00
_cell.angle_gamma   90.00
#
_symmetry.space_group_name_H-M   'P 1'
#
loop_
_entity.id
_entity.type
_entity.pdbx_description
1 polymer ?
#
loop_
_entity_poly.entity_id
_entity_poly.type
_entity_poly.pdbx_seq_one_letter_code
_entity_poly.pdbx_strand_id
1 'polypeptide(L)'
;MEIAALRHENSALKAELQVQSNVTIHLSDKLKTTINSLKQSQDSQRELLSAVSSLQAFQKIMSLDADAKRVIQINTQQLQDAKREIVIINKQLQNTETKFETNNQQLQSATMEIAALRHENSALKAELQVQSNVTTLLSDNLKTTIKSLKQSQDSQRKLSFAVSSLQAFQKIMSLDAGSALVKHPVASQIWTHNNTSIGFTTRLSGTTYNSSSSIIRGDTLLYNGGNAYNGTVFTCPSPGLYLFLVSLITNTKNNGIWMYKNSQYLTLAYSGGKPRHTGAPASAAMWLDVGDQVYLRPYGSSLYLDGNSAFTGVKVN
;
A
#
# COMPACT_ATOMS: atom_id res chain seq x y z
N MET A 1 -18.75 136.33 -82.94
CA MET A 1 -19.66 135.22 -82.55
C MET A 1 -18.91 133.99 -82.07
N GLU A 2 -17.77 133.64 -82.66
CA GLU A 2 -16.99 132.42 -82.37
C GLU A 2 -16.40 132.33 -80.93
N ILE A 3 -15.95 133.46 -80.36
CA ILE A 3 -15.40 133.50 -78.98
C ILE A 3 -16.46 133.19 -77.89
N ALA A 4 -17.73 133.49 -78.15
CA ALA A 4 -18.82 133.24 -77.19
C ALA A 4 -19.21 131.75 -77.17
N ALA A 5 -19.22 131.09 -78.32
CA ALA A 5 -19.46 129.64 -78.45
C ALA A 5 -18.33 128.83 -77.78
N LEU A 6 -17.07 129.22 -78.01
CA LEU A 6 -15.92 128.60 -77.35
C LEU A 6 -15.93 128.78 -75.82
N ARG A 7 -16.41 129.93 -75.31
CA ARG A 7 -16.59 130.13 -73.86
C ARG A 7 -17.70 129.24 -73.27
N HIS A 8 -18.80 129.07 -74.01
CA HIS A 8 -19.90 128.20 -73.60
C HIS A 8 -19.47 126.72 -73.60
N GLU A 9 -18.78 126.27 -74.65
CA GLU A 9 -18.23 124.91 -74.76
C GLU A 9 -17.16 124.62 -73.70
N ASN A 10 -16.27 125.58 -73.42
CA ASN A 10 -15.27 125.45 -72.36
C ASN A 10 -15.93 125.45 -70.96
N SER A 11 -17.05 126.17 -70.77
CA SER A 11 -17.84 126.09 -69.54
C SER A 11 -18.57 124.75 -69.38
N ALA A 12 -19.07 124.17 -70.47
CA ALA A 12 -19.73 122.85 -70.49
C ALA A 12 -18.72 121.72 -70.23
N LEU A 13 -17.57 121.74 -70.91
CA LEU A 13 -16.45 120.82 -70.66
C LEU A 13 -15.97 120.91 -69.21
N LYS A 14 -15.88 122.11 -68.62
CA LYS A 14 -15.51 122.29 -67.21
C LYS A 14 -16.56 121.71 -66.25
N ALA A 15 -17.85 121.83 -66.57
CA ALA A 15 -18.93 121.21 -65.80
C ALA A 15 -18.92 119.67 -65.89
N GLU A 16 -18.66 119.13 -67.08
CA GLU A 16 -18.56 117.69 -67.31
C GLU A 16 -17.33 117.08 -66.62
N LEU A 17 -16.19 117.77 -66.66
CA LEU A 17 -14.97 117.40 -65.91
C LEU A 17 -15.21 117.43 -64.39
N GLN A 18 -16.00 118.39 -63.90
CA GLN A 18 -16.40 118.46 -62.49
C GLN A 18 -17.34 117.30 -62.10
N VAL A 19 -18.29 116.93 -62.97
CA VAL A 19 -19.17 115.76 -62.75
C VAL A 19 -18.36 114.46 -62.75
N GLN A 20 -17.44 114.28 -63.70
CA GLN A 20 -16.54 113.12 -63.72
C GLN A 20 -15.66 113.05 -62.48
N SER A 21 -15.13 114.19 -62.01
CA SER A 21 -14.38 114.28 -60.75
C SER A 21 -15.23 113.85 -59.55
N ASN A 22 -16.45 114.38 -59.43
CA ASN A 22 -17.38 114.04 -58.36
C ASN A 22 -17.80 112.56 -58.37
N VAL A 23 -18.05 111.99 -59.55
CA VAL A 23 -18.34 110.55 -59.72
C VAL A 23 -17.13 109.72 -59.31
N THR A 24 -15.92 110.13 -59.71
CA THR A 24 -14.67 109.45 -59.35
C THR A 24 -14.44 109.48 -57.83
N ILE A 25 -14.68 110.61 -57.17
CA ILE A 25 -14.59 110.75 -55.71
C ILE A 25 -15.61 109.83 -55.03
N HIS A 26 -16.89 109.86 -55.46
CA HIS A 26 -17.94 109.03 -54.88
C HIS A 26 -17.67 107.52 -55.04
N LEU A 27 -17.17 107.10 -56.20
CA LEU A 27 -16.76 105.71 -56.46
C LEU A 27 -15.55 105.33 -55.61
N SER A 28 -14.57 106.22 -55.47
CA SER A 28 -13.39 106.01 -54.62
C SER A 28 -13.79 105.81 -53.16
N ASP A 29 -14.69 106.64 -52.64
CA ASP A 29 -15.21 106.54 -51.28
C ASP A 29 -15.98 105.23 -51.06
N LYS A 30 -16.89 104.86 -51.99
CA LYS A 30 -17.60 103.58 -51.95
C LYS A 30 -16.66 102.37 -51.99
N LEU A 31 -15.61 102.43 -52.82
CA LEU A 31 -14.61 101.39 -52.92
C LEU A 31 -13.85 101.26 -51.60
N LYS A 32 -13.43 102.38 -51.00
CA LYS A 32 -12.76 102.43 -49.70
C LYS A 32 -13.62 101.83 -48.59
N THR A 33 -14.91 102.17 -48.54
CA THR A 33 -15.86 101.59 -47.58
C THR A 33 -16.04 100.08 -47.78
N THR A 34 -16.14 99.63 -49.03
CA THR A 34 -16.24 98.19 -49.35
C THR A 34 -14.98 97.43 -48.93
N ILE A 35 -13.79 97.97 -49.22
CA ILE A 35 -12.51 97.39 -48.82
C ILE A 35 -12.42 97.27 -47.30
N ASN A 36 -12.80 98.32 -46.57
CA ASN A 36 -12.80 98.29 -45.10
C ASN A 36 -13.75 97.21 -44.55
N SER A 37 -14.93 97.07 -45.14
CA SER A 37 -15.91 96.05 -44.75
C SER A 37 -15.41 94.63 -45.03
N LEU A 38 -14.77 94.42 -46.18
CA LEU A 38 -14.15 93.13 -46.54
C LEU A 38 -12.99 92.78 -45.58
N LYS A 39 -12.15 93.76 -45.23
CA LYS A 39 -11.06 93.56 -44.27
C LYS A 39 -11.60 93.16 -42.89
N GLN A 40 -12.64 93.85 -42.42
CA GLN A 40 -13.31 93.49 -41.17
C GLN A 40 -13.91 92.07 -41.24
N SER A 41 -14.56 91.71 -42.34
CA SER A 41 -15.08 90.36 -42.54
C SER A 41 -13.97 89.30 -42.54
N GLN A 42 -12.81 89.60 -43.12
CA GLN A 42 -11.66 88.69 -43.14
C GLN A 42 -11.07 88.50 -41.74
N ASP A 43 -10.99 89.56 -40.94
CA ASP A 43 -10.55 89.48 -39.55
C ASP A 43 -11.53 88.66 -38.70
N SER A 44 -12.84 88.88 -38.86
CA SER A 44 -13.87 88.04 -38.22
C SER A 44 -13.78 86.56 -38.63
N GLN A 45 -13.47 86.26 -39.89
CA GLN A 45 -13.24 84.89 -40.35
C GLN A 45 -12.00 84.25 -39.69
N ARG A 46 -10.92 85.01 -39.49
CA ARG A 46 -9.72 84.53 -38.78
C ARG A 46 -10.02 84.23 -37.31
N GLU A 47 -10.80 85.08 -36.65
CA GLU A 47 -11.27 84.84 -35.28
C GLU A 47 -12.13 83.57 -35.20
N LEU A 48 -13.07 83.39 -36.14
CA LEU A 48 -13.90 82.19 -36.24
C LEU A 48 -13.07 80.91 -36.41
N LEU A 49 -12.05 80.94 -37.27
CA LEU A 49 -11.17 79.79 -37.48
C LEU A 49 -10.35 79.45 -36.22
N SER A 50 -9.91 80.47 -35.48
CA SER A 50 -9.24 80.30 -34.19
C SER A 50 -10.17 79.68 -33.14
N ALA A 51 -11.43 80.12 -33.09
CA ALA A 51 -12.44 79.57 -32.20
C ALA A 51 -12.77 78.10 -32.52
N VAL A 52 -12.90 77.74 -33.81
CA VAL A 52 -13.11 76.34 -34.23
C VAL A 52 -11.94 75.44 -33.83
N SER A 53 -10.70 75.92 -34.01
CA SER A 53 -9.51 75.18 -33.59
C SER A 53 -9.48 74.93 -32.08
N SER A 54 -9.91 75.92 -31.29
CA SER A 54 -10.04 75.80 -29.83
C SER A 54 -11.13 74.81 -29.42
N LEU A 55 -12.28 74.80 -30.11
CA LEU A 55 -13.35 73.83 -29.89
C LEU A 55 -12.92 72.39 -30.19
N GLN A 56 -12.17 72.18 -31.28
CA GLN A 56 -11.62 70.86 -31.60
C GLN A 56 -10.63 70.38 -30.52
N ALA A 57 -9.78 71.27 -30.01
CA ALA A 57 -8.90 70.95 -28.90
C ALA A 57 -9.68 70.57 -27.64
N PHE A 58 -10.74 71.31 -27.31
CA PHE A 58 -11.62 71.01 -26.17
C PHE A 58 -12.33 69.66 -26.32
N GLN A 59 -12.86 69.34 -27.51
CA GLN A 59 -13.46 68.03 -27.79
C GLN A 59 -12.48 66.88 -27.57
N LYS A 60 -11.22 67.05 -27.99
CA LYS A 60 -10.16 66.05 -27.76
C LYS A 60 -9.85 65.88 -26.26
N ILE A 61 -9.90 66.96 -25.49
CA ILE A 61 -9.73 66.89 -24.03
C ILE A 61 -10.88 66.12 -23.38
N MET A 62 -12.13 66.37 -23.80
CA MET A 62 -13.28 65.65 -23.26
C MET A 62 -13.25 64.14 -23.54
N SER A 63 -12.79 63.72 -24.73
CA SER A 63 -12.64 62.29 -25.03
C SER A 63 -11.56 61.65 -24.15
N LEU A 64 -10.45 62.33 -23.93
CA LEU A 64 -9.37 61.85 -23.06
C LEU A 64 -9.82 61.74 -21.59
N ASP A 65 -10.64 62.68 -21.10
CA ASP A 65 -11.22 62.62 -19.75
C ASP A 65 -12.17 61.43 -19.59
N ALA A 66 -13.01 61.16 -20.59
CA ALA A 66 -13.90 60.01 -20.59
C ALA A 66 -13.13 58.67 -20.56
N ASP A 67 -12.05 58.56 -21.34
CA ASP A 67 -11.18 57.38 -21.33
C ASP A 67 -10.46 57.22 -19.99
N ALA A 68 -9.92 58.30 -19.43
CA ALA A 68 -9.29 58.28 -18.11
C ALA A 68 -10.26 57.82 -17.02
N LYS A 69 -11.51 58.31 -17.05
CA LYS A 69 -12.56 57.90 -16.12
C LYS A 69 -12.88 56.42 -16.24
N ARG A 70 -12.93 55.88 -17.46
CA ARG A 70 -13.16 54.45 -17.71
C ARG A 70 -12.02 53.59 -17.16
N VAL A 71 -10.77 53.99 -17.39
CA VAL A 71 -9.59 53.30 -16.86
C VAL A 71 -9.58 53.31 -15.33
N ILE A 72 -9.89 54.44 -14.69
CA ILE A 72 -9.99 54.55 -13.23
C ILE A 72 -11.06 53.60 -12.68
N GLN A 73 -12.22 53.51 -13.34
CA GLN A 73 -13.28 52.61 -12.92
C GLN A 73 -12.87 51.13 -13.01
N ILE A 74 -12.22 50.74 -14.12
CA ILE A 74 -11.70 49.37 -14.30
C ILE A 74 -10.67 49.05 -13.20
N ASN A 75 -9.71 49.93 -12.96
CA ASN A 75 -8.69 49.73 -11.95
C ASN A 75 -9.28 49.66 -10.54
N THR A 76 -10.33 50.44 -10.27
CA THR A 76 -11.05 50.40 -8.98
C THR A 76 -11.74 49.05 -8.79
N GLN A 77 -12.36 48.51 -9.84
CA GLN A 77 -12.99 47.20 -9.79
C GLN A 77 -11.96 46.09 -9.57
N GLN A 78 -10.86 46.10 -10.33
CA GLN A 78 -9.76 45.14 -10.16
C GLN A 78 -9.18 45.17 -8.75
N LEU A 79 -9.03 46.37 -8.16
CA LEU A 79 -8.56 46.52 -6.79
C LEU A 79 -9.54 45.94 -5.77
N GLN A 80 -10.86 46.07 -6.00
CA GLN A 80 -11.86 45.47 -5.12
C GLN A 80 -11.87 43.95 -5.21
N ASP A 81 -11.71 43.39 -6.41
CA ASP A 81 -11.66 41.93 -6.60
C ASP A 81 -10.38 41.34 -5.98
N ALA A 82 -9.23 41.99 -6.17
CA ALA A 82 -7.99 41.62 -5.47
C ALA A 82 -8.13 41.65 -3.94
N LYS A 83 -8.86 42.64 -3.39
CA LYS A 83 -9.16 42.68 -1.94
C LYS A 83 -10.00 41.49 -1.49
N ARG A 84 -10.99 41.06 -2.28
CA ARG A 84 -11.82 39.88 -1.97
C ARG A 84 -10.99 38.60 -1.97
N GLU A 85 -10.12 38.43 -2.96
CA GLU A 85 -9.21 37.28 -3.04
C GLU A 85 -8.27 37.20 -1.84
N ILE A 86 -7.67 38.33 -1.42
CA ILE A 86 -6.81 38.38 -0.23
C ILE A 86 -7.55 37.93 1.03
N VAL A 87 -8.82 38.34 1.20
CA VAL A 87 -9.63 37.91 2.36
C VAL A 87 -9.89 36.40 2.33
N ILE A 88 -10.16 35.83 1.15
CA ILE A 88 -10.36 34.39 0.99
C ILE A 88 -9.07 33.62 1.32
N ILE A 89 -7.93 34.07 0.79
CA ILE A 89 -6.62 33.47 1.04
C ILE A 89 -6.29 33.51 2.53
N ASN A 90 -6.51 34.65 3.20
CA ASN A 90 -6.27 34.78 4.65
C ASN A 90 -7.12 33.79 5.46
N LYS A 91 -8.39 33.58 5.09
CA LYS A 91 -9.25 32.59 5.75
C LYS A 91 -8.75 31.16 5.54
N GLN A 92 -8.26 30.83 4.34
CA GLN A 92 -7.66 29.53 4.06
C GLN A 92 -6.37 29.30 4.87
N LEU A 93 -5.56 30.34 5.03
CA LEU A 93 -4.33 30.30 5.82
C LEU A 93 -4.63 30.01 7.30
N GLN A 94 -5.60 30.71 7.90
CA GLN A 94 -6.03 30.49 9.29
C GLN A 94 -6.55 29.06 9.53
N ASN A 95 -7.33 28.53 8.58
CA ASN A 95 -7.81 27.15 8.66
C ASN A 95 -6.64 26.14 8.59
N THR A 96 -5.61 26.44 7.80
CA THR A 96 -4.42 25.60 7.67
C THR A 96 -3.59 25.62 8.95
N GLU A 97 -3.42 26.79 9.56
CA GLU A 97 -2.74 26.98 10.84
C GLU A 97 -3.43 26.18 11.97
N THR A 98 -4.75 26.24 12.04
CA THR A 98 -5.53 25.47 13.03
C THR A 98 -5.35 23.95 12.87
N LYS A 99 -5.35 23.46 11.62
CA LYS A 99 -5.09 22.04 11.32
C LYS A 99 -3.68 21.63 11.70
N PHE A 100 -2.69 22.49 11.44
CA PHE A 100 -1.30 22.24 11.81
C PHE A 100 -1.15 22.12 13.33
N GLU A 101 -1.77 23.01 14.10
CA GLU A 101 -1.75 22.96 15.57
C GLU A 101 -2.40 21.67 16.11
N THR A 102 -3.53 21.25 15.52
CA THR A 102 -4.20 20.00 15.91
C THR A 102 -3.30 18.78 15.65
N ASN A 103 -2.65 18.74 14.47
CA ASN A 103 -1.73 17.65 14.13
C ASN A 103 -0.51 17.62 15.06
N ASN A 104 0.00 18.78 15.46
CA ASN A 104 1.11 18.88 16.41
C ASN A 104 0.72 18.31 17.79
N GLN A 105 -0.48 18.61 18.27
CA GLN A 105 -1.00 18.05 19.52
C GLN A 105 -1.18 16.52 19.44
N GLN A 106 -1.72 16.01 18.33
CA GLN A 106 -1.82 14.56 18.10
C GLN A 106 -0.46 13.89 18.08
N LEU A 107 0.54 14.51 17.44
CA LEU A 107 1.91 13.99 17.40
C LEU A 107 2.54 13.93 18.80
N GLN A 108 2.32 14.95 19.63
CA GLN A 108 2.78 14.95 21.02
C GLN A 108 2.13 13.82 21.83
N SER A 109 0.82 13.61 21.69
CA SER A 109 0.10 12.51 22.34
C SER A 109 0.65 11.14 21.91
N ALA A 110 0.83 10.92 20.60
CA ALA A 110 1.40 9.68 20.07
C ALA A 110 2.84 9.44 20.58
N THR A 111 3.62 10.51 20.74
CA THR A 111 4.98 10.42 21.29
C THR A 111 4.97 9.95 22.74
N MET A 112 4.02 10.43 23.56
CA MET A 112 3.86 9.98 24.94
C MET A 112 3.44 8.51 25.02
N GLU A 113 2.50 8.09 24.16
CA GLU A 113 2.05 6.69 24.09
C GLU A 113 3.19 5.74 23.70
N ILE A 114 4.00 6.11 22.69
CA ILE A 114 5.18 5.33 22.29
C ILE A 114 6.19 5.22 23.43
N ALA A 115 6.39 6.29 24.22
CA ALA A 115 7.29 6.25 25.37
C ALA A 115 6.78 5.27 26.45
N ALA A 116 5.48 5.27 26.74
CA ALA A 116 4.86 4.34 27.67
C ALA A 116 5.00 2.88 27.21
N LEU A 117 4.71 2.60 25.93
CA LEU A 117 4.85 1.26 25.35
C LEU A 117 6.32 0.77 25.33
N ARG A 118 7.29 1.67 25.16
CA ARG A 118 8.71 1.32 25.26
C ARG A 118 9.11 0.90 26.67
N HIS A 119 8.56 1.58 27.68
CA HIS A 119 8.78 1.22 29.07
C HIS A 119 8.16 -0.15 29.40
N GLU A 120 6.91 -0.40 28.98
CA GLU A 120 6.23 -1.69 29.15
C GLU A 120 6.98 -2.84 28.46
N ASN A 121 7.42 -2.65 27.21
CA ASN A 121 8.23 -3.65 26.50
C ASN A 121 9.56 -3.96 27.21
N SER A 122 10.18 -2.95 27.84
CA SER A 122 11.40 -3.14 28.61
C SER A 122 11.15 -3.96 29.88
N ALA A 123 10.02 -3.75 30.55
CA ALA A 123 9.60 -4.53 31.71
C ALA A 123 9.31 -6.00 31.33
N LEU A 124 8.55 -6.22 30.25
CA LEU A 124 8.27 -7.58 29.74
C LEU A 124 9.56 -8.32 29.35
N LYS A 125 10.52 -7.64 28.75
CA LYS A 125 11.84 -8.21 28.44
C LYS A 125 12.57 -8.66 29.70
N ALA A 126 12.52 -7.88 30.77
CA ALA A 126 13.11 -8.26 32.05
C ALA A 126 12.41 -9.49 32.65
N GLU A 127 11.08 -9.56 32.59
CA GLU A 127 10.30 -10.69 33.07
C GLU A 127 10.62 -11.99 32.30
N LEU A 128 10.72 -11.92 30.98
CA LEU A 128 11.13 -13.06 30.14
C LEU A 128 12.53 -13.57 30.49
N GLN A 129 13.46 -12.65 30.81
CA GLN A 129 14.81 -13.04 31.26
C GLN A 129 14.76 -13.80 32.59
N VAL A 130 13.93 -13.35 33.54
CA VAL A 130 13.71 -14.06 34.81
C VAL A 130 13.14 -15.45 34.57
N GLN A 131 12.13 -15.60 33.69
CA GLN A 131 11.56 -16.90 33.35
C GLN A 131 12.58 -17.85 32.70
N SER A 132 13.45 -17.33 31.83
CA SER A 132 14.54 -18.10 31.22
C SER A 132 15.53 -18.63 32.27
N ASN A 133 15.90 -17.80 33.23
CA ASN A 133 16.78 -18.19 34.33
C ASN A 133 16.13 -19.28 35.21
N VAL A 134 14.85 -19.13 35.55
CA VAL A 134 14.09 -20.14 36.32
C VAL A 134 14.01 -21.46 35.57
N THR A 135 13.73 -21.42 34.26
CA THR A 135 13.66 -22.63 33.42
C THR A 135 15.00 -23.37 33.40
N THR A 136 16.11 -22.62 33.28
CA THR A 136 17.47 -23.18 33.32
C THR A 136 17.75 -23.85 34.66
N LEU A 137 17.44 -23.18 35.77
CA LEU A 137 17.62 -23.73 37.13
C LEU A 137 16.81 -25.01 37.35
N LEU A 138 15.54 -25.03 36.91
CA LEU A 138 14.69 -26.21 37.03
C LEU A 138 15.23 -27.38 36.20
N SER A 139 15.70 -27.11 34.97
CA SER A 139 16.31 -28.12 34.10
C SER A 139 17.55 -28.75 34.74
N ASP A 140 18.44 -27.92 35.30
CA ASP A 140 19.67 -28.38 35.96
C ASP A 140 19.37 -29.22 37.22
N ASN A 141 18.39 -28.81 38.03
CA ASN A 141 17.94 -29.55 39.20
C ASN A 141 17.32 -30.91 38.82
N LEU A 142 16.49 -30.94 37.77
CA LEU A 142 15.89 -32.18 37.24
C LEU A 142 16.97 -33.14 36.73
N LYS A 143 17.94 -32.63 35.96
CA LYS A 143 19.07 -33.41 35.45
C LYS A 143 19.88 -34.03 36.58
N THR A 144 20.14 -33.27 37.64
CA THR A 144 20.85 -33.76 38.83
C THR A 144 20.06 -34.83 39.57
N THR A 145 18.76 -34.62 39.77
CA THR A 145 17.86 -35.59 40.44
C THR A 145 17.77 -36.91 39.65
N ILE A 146 17.61 -36.83 38.32
CA ILE A 146 17.58 -38.00 37.44
C ILE A 146 18.89 -38.79 37.54
N LYS A 147 20.04 -38.11 37.61
CA LYS A 147 21.35 -38.76 37.77
C LYS A 147 21.43 -39.55 39.09
N SER A 148 21.01 -38.93 40.20
CA SER A 148 20.99 -39.58 41.53
C SER A 148 20.04 -40.77 41.58
N LEU A 149 18.86 -40.66 40.96
CA LEU A 149 17.89 -41.76 40.87
C LEU A 149 18.45 -42.95 40.08
N LYS A 150 19.09 -42.70 38.93
CA LYS A 150 19.76 -43.76 38.14
C LYS A 150 20.83 -44.49 38.97
N GLN A 151 21.64 -43.74 39.71
CA GLN A 151 22.66 -44.33 40.58
C GLN A 151 22.03 -45.19 41.70
N SER A 152 20.95 -44.73 42.32
CA SER A 152 20.20 -45.51 43.32
C SER A 152 19.61 -46.78 42.73
N GLN A 153 19.02 -46.70 41.54
CA GLN A 153 18.47 -47.85 40.82
C GLN A 153 19.54 -48.90 40.49
N ASP A 154 20.73 -48.48 40.06
CA ASP A 154 21.83 -49.41 39.80
C ASP A 154 22.33 -50.09 41.08
N SER A 155 22.37 -49.37 42.20
CA SER A 155 22.65 -49.96 43.52
C SER A 155 21.58 -50.98 43.93
N GLN A 156 20.29 -50.68 43.73
CA GLN A 156 19.19 -51.62 44.00
C GLN A 156 19.29 -52.89 43.13
N ARG A 157 19.64 -52.76 41.85
CA ARG A 157 19.87 -53.92 40.96
C ARG A 157 20.98 -54.82 41.49
N LYS A 158 22.12 -54.24 41.90
CA LYS A 158 23.25 -55.00 42.49
C LYS A 158 22.82 -55.74 43.76
N LEU A 159 22.06 -55.09 44.64
CA LEU A 159 21.54 -55.72 45.85
C LEU A 159 20.59 -56.88 45.51
N SER A 160 19.69 -56.69 44.55
CA SER A 160 18.78 -57.76 44.10
C SER A 160 19.54 -58.98 43.59
N PHE A 161 20.62 -58.80 42.82
CA PHE A 161 21.45 -59.91 42.37
C PHE A 161 22.12 -60.65 43.54
N ALA A 162 22.65 -59.91 44.53
CA ALA A 162 23.26 -60.53 45.71
C ALA A 162 22.24 -61.34 46.54
N VAL A 163 21.03 -60.81 46.71
CA VAL A 163 19.92 -61.50 47.39
C VAL A 163 19.53 -62.78 46.64
N SER A 164 19.36 -62.71 45.31
CA SER A 164 19.05 -63.90 44.50
C SER A 164 20.13 -64.98 44.61
N SER A 165 21.42 -64.60 44.61
CA SER A 165 22.53 -65.53 44.80
C SER A 165 22.51 -66.19 46.19
N LEU A 166 22.23 -65.42 47.24
CA LEU A 166 22.08 -65.96 48.61
C LEU A 166 20.89 -66.92 48.71
N GLN A 167 19.75 -66.60 48.11
CA GLN A 167 18.58 -67.49 48.06
C GLN A 167 18.90 -68.79 47.32
N ALA A 168 19.62 -68.72 46.20
CA ALA A 168 20.07 -69.91 45.46
C ALA A 168 20.98 -70.78 46.33
N PHE A 169 21.94 -70.17 47.04
CA PHE A 169 22.82 -70.87 47.97
C PHE A 169 22.03 -71.54 49.12
N GLN A 170 21.09 -70.82 49.75
CA GLN A 170 20.21 -71.38 50.79
C GLN A 170 19.40 -72.59 50.29
N LYS A 171 18.91 -72.53 49.05
CA LYS A 171 18.16 -73.64 48.43
C LYS A 171 19.03 -74.87 48.20
N ILE A 172 20.27 -74.68 47.73
CA ILE A 172 21.25 -75.77 47.58
C ILE A 172 21.54 -76.42 48.95
N MET A 173 21.76 -75.61 49.98
CA MET A 173 21.99 -76.11 51.35
C MET A 173 20.78 -76.87 51.93
N SER A 174 19.56 -76.50 51.56
CA SER A 174 18.35 -77.22 51.98
C SER A 174 18.13 -78.54 51.22
N LEU A 175 18.64 -78.66 50.00
CA LEU A 175 18.58 -79.89 49.20
C LEU A 175 19.57 -80.97 49.68
N ASP A 176 20.68 -80.58 50.33
CA ASP A 176 21.64 -81.51 50.94
C ASP A 176 21.14 -82.08 52.29
N ALA A 177 20.15 -81.42 52.90
CA ALA A 177 19.48 -81.87 54.13
C ALA A 177 18.21 -82.72 53.88
N GLY A 178 17.81 -82.92 52.62
CA GLY A 178 16.58 -83.62 52.25
C GLY A 178 16.76 -84.45 50.98
N SER A 179 17.17 -85.70 51.15
CA SER A 179 17.11 -86.73 50.10
C SER A 179 15.65 -86.99 49.70
N ALA A 180 15.22 -86.46 48.55
CA ALA A 180 14.20 -87.10 47.71
C ALA A 180 14.05 -86.38 46.36
N LEU A 181 14.07 -87.20 45.31
CA LEU A 181 13.58 -86.96 43.96
C LEU A 181 12.41 -85.96 43.88
N VAL A 182 12.38 -85.14 42.82
CA VAL A 182 11.27 -85.08 41.84
C VAL A 182 11.61 -84.11 40.70
N LYS A 183 11.35 -84.57 39.47
CA LYS A 183 11.39 -83.87 38.18
C LYS A 183 10.27 -82.81 38.11
N HIS A 184 10.51 -81.65 37.48
CA HIS A 184 9.46 -80.94 36.74
C HIS A 184 10.06 -80.05 35.62
N PRO A 185 9.31 -79.82 34.51
CA PRO A 185 9.83 -79.36 33.23
C PRO A 185 9.79 -77.83 33.10
N VAL A 186 10.73 -77.30 32.31
CA VAL A 186 10.80 -75.91 31.88
C VAL A 186 9.88 -75.75 30.66
N ALA A 187 8.81 -74.96 30.79
CA ALA A 187 8.11 -74.39 29.64
C ALA A 187 8.76 -73.05 29.30
N SER A 188 9.49 -72.99 28.19
CA SER A 188 10.02 -71.77 27.59
C SER A 188 8.97 -71.16 26.66
N GLN A 189 8.31 -70.09 27.11
CA GLN A 189 7.40 -69.30 26.30
C GLN A 189 8.22 -68.25 25.50
N ILE A 190 8.45 -68.53 24.22
CA ILE A 190 9.06 -67.57 23.28
C ILE A 190 7.97 -66.59 22.84
N TRP A 191 8.07 -65.33 23.28
CA TRP A 191 7.25 -64.22 22.76
C TRP A 191 7.84 -63.72 21.43
N THR A 192 7.22 -64.09 20.31
CA THR A 192 7.50 -63.44 19.02
C THR A 192 6.72 -62.13 18.93
N HIS A 193 7.40 -61.00 19.14
CA HIS A 193 6.85 -59.68 18.85
C HIS A 193 6.82 -59.45 17.32
N ASN A 194 5.69 -59.77 16.68
CA ASN A 194 5.41 -59.33 15.31
C ASN A 194 4.98 -57.85 15.31
N ASN A 195 5.89 -56.94 15.70
CA ASN A 195 5.66 -55.49 15.62
C ASN A 195 6.04 -54.97 14.22
N THR A 196 5.19 -55.20 13.23
CA THR A 196 5.33 -54.47 11.96
C THR A 196 4.82 -53.05 12.17
N SER A 197 5.72 -52.10 12.30
CA SER A 197 5.38 -50.67 12.30
C SER A 197 4.66 -50.31 11.00
N ILE A 198 3.52 -49.62 11.11
CA ILE A 198 2.72 -49.17 9.96
C ILE A 198 3.00 -47.69 9.71
N GLY A 199 3.53 -47.38 8.54
CA GLY A 199 3.77 -46.01 8.13
C GLY A 199 4.51 -45.93 6.81
N PHE A 200 4.57 -44.74 6.23
CA PHE A 200 5.29 -44.49 5.01
C PHE A 200 5.84 -43.07 4.99
N THR A 201 6.88 -42.89 4.19
CA THR A 201 7.38 -41.57 3.78
C THR A 201 7.72 -41.65 2.30
N THR A 202 7.22 -40.70 1.53
CA THR A 202 7.52 -40.59 0.09
C THR A 202 7.88 -39.16 -0.27
N ARG A 203 8.81 -39.02 -1.23
CA ARG A 203 8.97 -37.77 -1.97
C ARG A 203 7.88 -37.70 -3.03
N LEU A 204 7.31 -36.51 -3.21
CA LEU A 204 6.28 -36.31 -4.21
C LEU A 204 6.91 -36.06 -5.58
N SER A 205 6.24 -36.50 -6.64
CA SER A 205 6.75 -36.34 -8.00
C SER A 205 6.92 -34.87 -8.37
N GLY A 206 8.15 -34.49 -8.75
CA GLY A 206 8.46 -33.17 -9.28
C GLY A 206 7.81 -32.94 -10.65
N THR A 207 6.61 -32.35 -10.68
CA THR A 207 5.84 -32.17 -11.93
C THR A 207 4.76 -31.09 -11.78
N THR A 208 4.16 -30.70 -12.90
CA THR A 208 3.00 -29.79 -12.93
C THR A 208 1.71 -30.59 -13.06
N TYR A 209 0.82 -30.44 -12.08
CA TYR A 209 -0.53 -30.98 -12.12
C TYR A 209 -1.48 -29.94 -12.74
N ASN A 210 -2.08 -30.30 -13.87
CA ASN A 210 -3.00 -29.43 -14.62
C ASN A 210 -4.48 -29.64 -14.27
N SER A 211 -4.78 -30.43 -13.23
CA SER A 211 -6.14 -30.65 -12.73
C SER A 211 -6.15 -30.75 -11.21
N SER A 212 -7.13 -30.11 -10.56
CA SER A 212 -7.40 -30.27 -9.13
C SER A 212 -7.99 -31.64 -8.77
N SER A 213 -8.44 -32.42 -9.76
CA SER A 213 -8.92 -33.79 -9.55
C SER A 213 -7.81 -34.84 -9.55
N SER A 214 -6.60 -34.48 -9.99
CA SER A 214 -5.46 -35.41 -10.04
C SER A 214 -5.02 -35.81 -8.63
N ILE A 215 -4.80 -37.11 -8.43
CA ILE A 215 -4.15 -37.60 -7.20
C ILE A 215 -2.64 -37.38 -7.37
N ILE A 216 -2.05 -36.73 -6.37
CA ILE A 216 -0.61 -36.44 -6.38
C ILE A 216 0.15 -37.74 -6.10
N ARG A 217 1.13 -38.02 -6.96
CA ARG A 217 1.94 -39.23 -6.91
C ARG A 217 3.21 -39.01 -6.09
N GLY A 218 3.60 -40.04 -5.35
CA GLY A 218 4.95 -40.21 -4.81
C GLY A 218 5.88 -40.83 -5.85
N ASP A 219 7.06 -40.25 -6.04
CA ASP A 219 8.07 -40.79 -6.96
C ASP A 219 9.03 -41.77 -6.27
N THR A 220 9.41 -41.48 -5.02
CA THR A 220 10.45 -42.17 -4.28
C THR A 220 9.88 -42.57 -2.92
N LEU A 221 9.81 -43.87 -2.65
CA LEU A 221 9.44 -44.39 -1.33
C LEU A 221 10.70 -44.45 -0.45
N LEU A 222 10.72 -43.67 0.63
CA LEU A 222 11.81 -43.69 1.62
C LEU A 222 11.53 -44.72 2.72
N TYR A 223 10.26 -44.94 3.04
CA TYR A 223 9.80 -45.94 4.00
C TYR A 223 8.37 -46.35 3.64
N ASN A 224 8.00 -47.63 3.85
CA ASN A 224 6.65 -48.15 3.64
C ASN A 224 6.35 -49.38 4.52
N GLY A 225 6.53 -49.23 5.84
CA GLY A 225 6.19 -50.26 6.82
C GLY A 225 4.70 -50.62 6.78
N GLY A 226 4.41 -51.92 6.80
CA GLY A 226 3.05 -52.43 6.59
C GLY A 226 2.54 -52.34 5.15
N ASN A 227 3.36 -51.82 4.22
CA ASN A 227 3.10 -51.73 2.78
C ASN A 227 1.72 -51.13 2.41
N ALA A 228 1.27 -50.16 3.21
CA ALA A 228 -0.08 -49.60 3.13
C ALA A 228 -0.20 -48.41 2.15
N TYR A 229 0.92 -47.87 1.66
CA TYR A 229 0.94 -46.82 0.64
C TYR A 229 1.34 -47.38 -0.72
N ASN A 230 0.51 -47.14 -1.75
CA ASN A 230 0.72 -47.70 -3.10
C ASN A 230 1.43 -46.75 -4.08
N GLY A 231 1.95 -45.63 -3.59
CA GLY A 231 2.54 -44.58 -4.42
C GLY A 231 1.61 -43.40 -4.72
N THR A 232 0.32 -43.51 -4.44
CA THR A 232 -0.65 -42.39 -4.58
C THR A 232 -1.63 -42.31 -3.41
N VAL A 233 -2.01 -43.46 -2.86
CA VAL A 233 -3.03 -43.60 -1.81
C VAL A 233 -2.48 -44.46 -0.69
N PHE A 234 -2.66 -44.00 0.54
CA PHE A 234 -2.54 -44.81 1.74
C PHE A 234 -3.88 -45.49 2.01
N THR A 235 -3.91 -46.80 2.16
CA THR A 235 -5.11 -47.56 2.55
C THR A 235 -4.89 -48.16 3.92
N CYS A 236 -5.74 -47.81 4.89
CA CYS A 236 -5.58 -48.21 6.28
C CYS A 236 -5.63 -49.75 6.43
N PRO A 237 -4.55 -50.41 6.89
CA PRO A 237 -4.51 -51.86 7.03
C PRO A 237 -5.06 -52.35 8.39
N SER A 238 -5.21 -51.46 9.36
CA SER A 238 -5.65 -51.78 10.72
C SER A 238 -6.21 -50.53 11.41
N PRO A 239 -7.30 -50.61 12.19
CA PRO A 239 -7.84 -49.43 12.84
C PRO A 239 -6.85 -48.80 13.84
N GLY A 240 -6.97 -47.49 14.04
CA GLY A 240 -6.19 -46.77 15.04
C GLY A 240 -6.01 -45.29 14.72
N LEU A 241 -5.24 -44.60 15.56
CA LEU A 241 -4.87 -43.21 15.34
C LEU A 241 -3.67 -43.13 14.39
N TYR A 242 -3.79 -42.32 13.36
CA TYR A 242 -2.72 -42.05 12.40
C TYR A 242 -2.39 -40.55 12.37
N LEU A 243 -1.11 -40.23 12.20
CA LEU A 243 -0.63 -38.88 11.95
C LEU A 243 -0.12 -38.79 10.51
N PHE A 244 -0.65 -37.84 9.76
CA PHE A 244 -0.20 -37.50 8.41
C PHE A 244 0.42 -36.12 8.38
N LEU A 245 1.50 -35.98 7.61
CA LEU A 245 2.23 -34.74 7.39
C LEU A 245 2.53 -34.59 5.91
N VAL A 246 2.26 -33.42 5.35
CA VAL A 246 2.70 -33.01 4.02
C VAL A 246 3.58 -31.78 4.13
N SER A 247 4.69 -31.77 3.40
CA SER A 247 5.54 -30.60 3.16
C SER A 247 5.48 -30.25 1.68
N LEU A 248 4.85 -29.13 1.35
CA LEU A 248 4.71 -28.63 -0.01
C LEU A 248 5.82 -27.63 -0.31
N ILE A 249 6.62 -27.85 -1.36
CA ILE A 249 7.50 -26.84 -1.95
C ILE A 249 6.98 -26.51 -3.35
N THR A 250 6.68 -25.23 -3.57
CA THR A 250 6.16 -24.75 -4.86
C THR A 250 6.54 -23.29 -5.13
N ASN A 251 6.54 -22.91 -6.41
CA ASN A 251 6.59 -21.53 -6.89
C ASN A 251 5.23 -21.07 -7.47
N THR A 252 4.18 -21.89 -7.35
CA THR A 252 2.83 -21.58 -7.82
C THR A 252 2.13 -20.67 -6.82
N LYS A 253 1.67 -19.50 -7.28
CA LYS A 253 0.99 -18.49 -6.45
C LYS A 253 -0.41 -18.93 -6.07
N ASN A 254 -0.82 -18.63 -4.85
CA ASN A 254 -2.18 -18.83 -4.34
C ASN A 254 -2.71 -20.25 -4.59
N ASN A 255 -1.85 -21.25 -4.39
CA ASN A 255 -2.19 -22.66 -4.61
C ASN A 255 -1.68 -23.51 -3.43
N GLY A 256 -1.92 -24.81 -3.47
CA GLY A 256 -1.69 -25.69 -2.34
C GLY A 256 -1.99 -27.15 -2.60
N ILE A 257 -1.86 -27.95 -1.55
CA ILE A 257 -2.25 -29.37 -1.55
C ILE A 257 -3.35 -29.57 -0.50
N TRP A 258 -4.45 -30.16 -0.93
CA TRP A 258 -5.46 -30.72 -0.05
C TRP A 258 -5.08 -32.16 0.33
N MET A 259 -5.20 -32.46 1.62
CA MET A 259 -5.25 -33.83 2.13
C MET A 259 -6.70 -34.31 2.17
N TYR A 260 -6.95 -35.52 1.67
CA TYR A 260 -8.27 -36.15 1.62
C TYR A 260 -8.33 -37.41 2.48
N LYS A 261 -9.47 -37.64 3.13
CA LYS A 261 -9.90 -38.95 3.65
C LYS A 261 -11.21 -39.34 2.94
N ASN A 262 -11.25 -40.49 2.26
CA ASN A 262 -12.46 -41.02 1.61
C ASN A 262 -13.26 -39.98 0.78
N SER A 263 -12.57 -39.08 0.08
CA SER A 263 -13.14 -37.97 -0.71
C SER A 263 -13.58 -36.71 0.04
N GLN A 264 -13.40 -36.64 1.37
CA GLN A 264 -13.56 -35.42 2.14
C GLN A 264 -12.20 -34.72 2.30
N TYR A 265 -12.16 -33.41 2.08
CA TYR A 265 -10.98 -32.59 2.33
C TYR A 265 -10.78 -32.37 3.84
N LEU A 266 -9.53 -32.39 4.29
CA LEU A 266 -9.18 -32.33 5.71
C LEU A 266 -8.36 -31.08 6.05
N THR A 267 -7.20 -30.94 5.42
CA THR A 267 -6.27 -29.83 5.68
C THR A 267 -5.62 -29.37 4.38
N LEU A 268 -5.23 -28.10 4.36
CA LEU A 268 -4.64 -27.43 3.20
C LEU A 268 -3.23 -26.93 3.56
N ALA A 269 -2.25 -27.37 2.80
CA ALA A 269 -0.94 -26.71 2.73
C ALA A 269 -0.99 -25.63 1.65
N TYR A 270 -0.97 -24.34 2.01
CA TYR A 270 -1.16 -23.21 1.08
C TYR A 270 0.09 -22.33 0.93
N SER A 271 0.50 -22.02 -0.31
CA SER A 271 1.75 -21.31 -0.63
C SER A 271 1.65 -19.77 -0.65
N GLY A 272 0.44 -19.20 -0.60
CA GLY A 272 0.22 -17.75 -0.59
C GLY A 272 0.64 -17.02 -1.88
N GLY A 273 0.60 -15.68 -1.86
CA GLY A 273 0.72 -14.85 -3.08
C GLY A 273 2.13 -14.57 -3.60
N LYS A 274 3.18 -14.84 -2.81
CA LYS A 274 4.60 -14.60 -3.17
C LYS A 274 5.50 -15.83 -2.92
N PRO A 275 5.19 -16.99 -3.51
CA PRO A 275 5.98 -18.19 -3.32
C PRO A 275 7.34 -18.05 -4.01
N ARG A 276 8.41 -18.06 -3.22
CA ARG A 276 9.81 -18.13 -3.68
C ARG A 276 10.40 -19.50 -3.34
N HIS A 277 9.78 -20.59 -3.81
CA HIS A 277 10.04 -21.95 -3.30
C HIS A 277 9.77 -22.05 -1.79
N THR A 278 8.73 -21.37 -1.33
CA THR A 278 8.33 -21.37 0.08
C THR A 278 7.66 -22.68 0.43
N GLY A 279 8.13 -23.32 1.50
CA GLY A 279 7.54 -24.54 2.06
C GLY A 279 6.23 -24.24 2.80
N ALA A 280 5.14 -24.93 2.48
CA ALA A 280 3.90 -24.90 3.24
C ALA A 280 3.65 -26.28 3.87
N PRO A 281 3.70 -26.42 5.21
CA PRO A 281 3.38 -27.68 5.86
C PRO A 281 1.88 -27.77 6.18
N ALA A 282 1.34 -28.99 6.20
CA ALA A 282 0.07 -29.28 6.83
C ALA A 282 0.12 -30.67 7.48
N SER A 283 -0.62 -30.84 8.57
CA SER A 283 -0.73 -32.12 9.27
C SER A 283 -2.16 -32.41 9.67
N ALA A 284 -2.46 -33.70 9.86
CA ALA A 284 -3.74 -34.14 10.39
C ALA A 284 -3.54 -35.44 11.19
N ALA A 285 -4.01 -35.44 12.43
CA ALA A 285 -4.16 -36.65 13.23
C ALA A 285 -5.62 -37.12 13.13
N MET A 286 -5.85 -38.37 12.76
CA MET A 286 -7.22 -38.88 12.58
C MET A 286 -7.30 -40.37 12.88
N TRP A 287 -8.45 -40.79 13.39
CA TRP A 287 -8.80 -42.20 13.50
C TRP A 287 -9.16 -42.73 12.11
N LEU A 288 -8.60 -43.88 11.75
CA LEU A 288 -8.91 -44.59 10.52
C LEU A 288 -9.47 -45.97 10.84
N ASP A 289 -10.46 -46.39 10.07
CA ASP A 289 -10.94 -47.77 10.03
C ASP A 289 -10.28 -48.51 8.86
N VAL A 290 -10.30 -49.85 8.90
CA VAL A 290 -9.72 -50.67 7.81
C VAL A 290 -10.35 -50.28 6.48
N GLY A 291 -9.50 -50.01 5.49
CA GLY A 291 -9.93 -49.63 4.14
C GLY A 291 -10.09 -48.12 3.93
N ASP A 292 -10.05 -47.30 4.99
CA ASP A 292 -10.03 -45.84 4.81
C ASP A 292 -8.82 -45.41 3.97
N GLN A 293 -9.06 -44.50 3.03
CA GLN A 293 -8.08 -44.02 2.08
C GLN A 293 -7.67 -42.58 2.39
N VAL A 294 -6.35 -42.34 2.47
CA VAL A 294 -5.77 -41.01 2.60
C VAL A 294 -4.88 -40.70 1.40
N TYR A 295 -5.11 -39.56 0.76
CA TYR A 295 -4.37 -39.14 -0.44
C TYR A 295 -4.34 -37.62 -0.60
N LEU A 296 -3.56 -37.14 -1.57
CA LEU A 296 -3.32 -35.72 -1.81
C LEU A 296 -3.87 -35.29 -3.18
N ARG A 297 -4.40 -34.06 -3.27
CA ARG A 297 -4.77 -33.43 -4.56
C ARG A 297 -4.40 -31.94 -4.58
N PRO A 298 -4.18 -31.34 -5.76
CA PRO A 298 -3.98 -29.90 -5.86
C PRO A 298 -5.20 -29.11 -5.38
N TYR A 299 -4.96 -27.98 -4.71
CA TYR A 299 -5.99 -27.02 -4.33
C TYR A 299 -6.67 -26.41 -5.55
N GLY A 300 -5.86 -25.97 -6.52
CA GLY A 300 -6.31 -25.43 -7.80
C GLY A 300 -5.42 -25.90 -8.95
N SER A 301 -5.85 -25.64 -10.17
CA SER A 301 -5.05 -25.86 -11.37
C SER A 301 -4.48 -24.53 -11.91
N SER A 302 -3.23 -24.47 -12.37
CA SER A 302 -2.20 -25.52 -12.32
C SER A 302 -1.38 -25.45 -11.03
N LEU A 303 -0.83 -26.58 -10.58
CA LEU A 303 0.10 -26.66 -9.44
C LEU A 303 1.43 -27.28 -9.88
N TYR A 304 2.50 -26.48 -9.87
CA TYR A 304 3.86 -27.02 -9.92
C TYR A 304 4.26 -27.56 -8.55
N LEU A 305 4.71 -28.80 -8.49
CA LEU A 305 5.21 -29.44 -7.29
C LEU A 305 6.71 -29.71 -7.42
N ASP A 306 7.50 -29.25 -6.46
CA ASP A 306 8.92 -29.57 -6.41
C ASP A 306 9.13 -30.99 -5.87
N GLY A 307 10.09 -31.72 -6.45
CA GLY A 307 10.40 -33.10 -6.06
C GLY A 307 10.99 -33.27 -4.66
N ASN A 308 11.31 -32.18 -3.95
CA ASN A 308 11.67 -32.21 -2.53
C ASN A 308 10.46 -32.09 -1.59
N SER A 309 9.25 -31.92 -2.14
CA SER A 309 8.01 -32.04 -1.36
C SER A 309 7.86 -33.47 -0.85
N ALA A 310 7.24 -33.64 0.32
CA ALA A 310 7.15 -34.95 0.98
C ALA A 310 5.76 -35.19 1.56
N PHE A 311 5.38 -36.47 1.61
CA PHE A 311 4.18 -36.95 2.28
C PHE A 311 4.52 -38.14 3.18
N THR A 312 4.12 -38.02 4.44
CA THR A 312 4.40 -39.00 5.49
C THR A 312 3.11 -39.36 6.21
N GLY A 313 2.96 -40.62 6.57
CA GLY A 313 1.89 -41.12 7.43
C GLY A 313 2.40 -42.20 8.37
N VAL A 314 1.99 -42.19 9.64
CA VAL A 314 2.41 -43.19 10.63
C VAL A 314 1.27 -43.54 11.59
N LYS A 315 1.15 -44.82 11.94
CA LYS A 315 0.27 -45.29 13.01
C LYS A 315 0.87 -44.94 14.37
N VAL A 316 0.07 -44.35 15.25
CA VAL A 316 0.51 -43.86 16.57
C VAL A 316 0.23 -44.88 17.68
N ASN A 317 -0.86 -45.64 17.58
CA ASN A 317 -1.27 -46.64 18.58
C ASN A 317 -2.01 -47.82 17.97
#